data_AF-A0A1E5A988-F1
#
_entry.id   AF-A0A1E5A988-F1
#
_cell.length_a   1.000
_cell.length_b   1.000
_cell.length_c   1.000
_cell.angle_alpha   90.00
_cell.angle_beta   90.00
_cell.angle_gamma   90.00
#
_symmetry.space_group_name_H-M   'P 1'
#
loop_
_entity.id
_entity.type
_entity.pdbx_description
1 polymer ?
#
loop_
_entity_poly.entity_id
_entity_poly.type
_entity_poly.pdbx_seq_one_letter_code
_entity_poly.pdbx_strand_id
1 'polypeptide(L)'
;MKLAIVVGHNARAQGAVRPDTGETEFVWNSRLAKMIDAASKDFPAIDVKTFFRTPGGGYMEEIRRVYGETDDWGADATVELHFNSHHNPSATGTEVLSSGSSSSLRYCEALQIRMLAALGLRDRGTKVVRTGRGSASLVSGRAPAALIEPFFGSSPKGQAATDEPHEMRALARAILVATQDAFL
;
A
#
# COMPACT_ATOMS: atom_id res chain seq x y z
N MET A 1 -15.15 10.78 -3.00
CA MET A 1 -13.72 10.71 -2.61
C MET A 1 -12.96 9.98 -3.70
N LYS A 2 -11.87 10.53 -4.23
CA LYS A 2 -10.98 9.89 -5.19
C LYS A 2 -9.79 9.27 -4.48
N LEU A 3 -9.74 7.94 -4.43
CA LEU A 3 -8.64 7.18 -3.85
C LEU A 3 -7.69 6.71 -4.95
N ALA A 4 -6.46 7.22 -4.94
CA ALA A 4 -5.41 6.74 -5.81
C ALA A 4 -4.67 5.57 -5.16
N ILE A 5 -4.62 4.44 -5.86
CA ILE A 5 -3.83 3.27 -5.50
C ILE A 5 -2.55 3.30 -6.32
N VAL A 6 -1.40 3.49 -5.68
CA VAL A 6 -0.09 3.44 -6.34
C VAL A 6 0.50 2.06 -6.08
N VAL A 7 0.85 1.31 -7.14
CA VAL A 7 1.58 0.05 -6.96
C VAL A 7 3.07 0.39 -6.82
N GLY A 8 3.65 0.04 -5.67
CA GLY A 8 5.08 0.19 -5.43
C GLY A 8 5.91 -0.58 -6.45
N HIS A 9 7.17 -0.18 -6.64
CA HIS A 9 8.08 -0.80 -7.62
C HIS A 9 7.61 -0.62 -9.07
N ASN A 10 8.23 -1.33 -10.02
CA ASN A 10 7.85 -1.27 -11.44
C ASN A 10 8.23 -2.57 -12.18
N ALA A 11 7.86 -2.67 -13.46
CA ALA A 11 8.10 -3.86 -14.27
C ALA A 11 9.58 -4.28 -14.43
N ARG A 12 10.53 -3.34 -14.26
CA ARG A 12 11.99 -3.59 -14.34
C ARG A 12 12.64 -3.83 -12.98
N ALA A 13 12.21 -3.11 -11.95
CA ALA A 13 12.67 -3.24 -10.58
C ALA A 13 11.48 -3.66 -9.73
N GLN A 14 11.29 -4.96 -9.51
CA GLN A 14 10.04 -5.54 -9.03
C GLN A 14 9.92 -5.67 -7.50
N GLY A 15 10.87 -5.10 -6.74
CA GLY A 15 10.87 -5.16 -5.28
C GLY A 15 11.31 -6.50 -4.71
N ALA A 16 10.85 -6.80 -3.50
CA ALA A 16 11.17 -8.04 -2.83
C ALA A 16 10.55 -9.26 -3.54
N VAL A 17 11.12 -10.44 -3.31
CA VAL A 17 10.64 -11.70 -3.91
C VAL A 17 10.22 -12.64 -2.79
N ARG A 18 9.04 -13.22 -2.93
CA ARG A 18 8.56 -14.30 -2.07
C ARG A 18 9.42 -15.56 -2.26
N PRO A 19 10.05 -16.09 -1.20
CA PRO A 19 10.95 -17.24 -1.33
C PRO A 19 10.22 -18.57 -1.64
N ASP A 20 8.92 -18.65 -1.36
CA ASP A 20 8.10 -19.86 -1.50
C ASP A 20 7.50 -20.01 -2.91
N THR A 21 7.09 -18.90 -3.54
CA THR A 21 6.44 -18.90 -4.86
C THR A 21 7.30 -18.28 -5.97
N GLY A 22 8.32 -17.50 -5.62
CA GLY A 22 9.04 -16.66 -6.58
C GLY A 22 8.25 -15.43 -7.06
N GLU A 23 7.05 -15.19 -6.52
CA GLU A 23 6.23 -14.02 -6.85
C GLU A 23 6.91 -12.75 -6.32
N THR A 24 6.98 -11.72 -7.15
CA THR A 24 7.58 -10.44 -6.78
C THR A 24 6.57 -9.52 -6.12
N GLU A 25 7.07 -8.56 -5.36
CA GLU A 25 6.28 -7.54 -4.69
C GLU A 25 5.42 -6.72 -5.64
N PHE A 26 5.99 -6.33 -6.78
CA PHE A 26 5.27 -5.65 -7.83
C PHE A 26 4.08 -6.48 -8.35
N VAL A 27 4.28 -7.79 -8.58
CA VAL A 27 3.24 -8.68 -9.12
C VAL A 27 2.14 -8.92 -8.09
N TRP A 28 2.50 -9.21 -6.84
CA TRP A 28 1.53 -9.45 -5.78
C TRP A 28 0.66 -8.20 -5.52
N ASN A 29 1.28 -7.02 -5.42
CA ASN A 29 0.56 -5.76 -5.21
C ASN A 29 -0.28 -5.33 -6.42
N SER A 30 0.14 -5.68 -7.64
CA SER A 30 -0.68 -5.49 -8.84
C SER A 30 -1.97 -6.32 -8.79
N ARG A 31 -1.92 -7.52 -8.21
CA ARG A 31 -3.10 -8.36 -7.97
C ARG A 31 -3.98 -7.78 -6.87
N LEU A 32 -3.39 -7.30 -5.77
CA LEU A 32 -4.14 -6.61 -4.72
C LEU A 32 -4.86 -5.36 -5.26
N ALA A 33 -4.21 -4.54 -6.09
CA ALA A 33 -4.82 -3.35 -6.70
C ALA A 33 -6.07 -3.69 -7.51
N LYS A 34 -6.04 -4.78 -8.30
CA LYS A 34 -7.23 -5.29 -9.02
C LYS A 34 -8.34 -5.74 -8.07
N MET A 35 -8.00 -6.31 -6.92
CA MET A 35 -8.99 -6.70 -5.91
C MET A 35 -9.59 -5.49 -5.20
N ILE A 36 -8.82 -4.43 -4.96
CA ILE A 36 -9.33 -3.15 -4.43
C ILE A 36 -10.32 -2.53 -5.43
N ASP A 37 -9.97 -2.48 -6.71
CA ASP A 37 -10.86 -1.99 -7.78
C ASP A 37 -12.15 -2.82 -7.87
N ALA A 38 -12.05 -4.15 -7.79
CA ALA A 38 -13.23 -5.01 -7.78
C ALA A 38 -14.12 -4.78 -6.54
N ALA A 39 -13.51 -4.60 -5.37
CA ALA A 39 -14.21 -4.39 -4.11
C ALA A 39 -14.82 -2.98 -3.99
N SER A 40 -14.27 -1.97 -4.68
CA SER A 40 -14.75 -0.58 -4.64
C SER A 40 -16.20 -0.41 -5.12
N LYS A 41 -16.72 -1.39 -5.87
CA LYS A 41 -18.13 -1.47 -6.30
C LYS A 41 -19.12 -1.48 -5.12
N ASP A 42 -18.69 -1.98 -3.96
CA ASP A 42 -19.48 -1.96 -2.73
C ASP A 42 -19.35 -0.64 -1.94
N PHE A 43 -18.51 0.29 -2.42
CA PHE A 43 -18.15 1.55 -1.78
C PHE A 43 -18.41 2.73 -2.73
N PRO A 44 -19.68 3.03 -3.08
CA PRO A 44 -20.01 3.99 -4.14
C PRO A 44 -19.57 5.43 -3.87
N ALA A 45 -19.18 5.77 -2.64
CA ALA A 45 -18.63 7.08 -2.28
C ALA A 45 -17.12 7.23 -2.60
N ILE A 46 -16.46 6.13 -2.98
CA ILE A 46 -15.01 6.08 -3.29
C ILE A 46 -14.83 5.74 -4.77
N ASP A 47 -14.34 6.69 -5.54
CA ASP A 47 -13.83 6.49 -6.90
C ASP A 47 -12.37 6.04 -6.80
N VAL A 48 -12.06 4.84 -7.28
CA VAL A 48 -10.72 4.23 -7.17
C VAL A 48 -10.04 4.23 -8.53
N LYS A 49 -8.76 4.61 -8.56
CA LYS A 49 -7.92 4.44 -9.74
C LYS A 49 -6.53 3.94 -9.37
N THR A 50 -6.06 2.95 -10.13
CA THR A 50 -4.71 2.39 -9.96
C THR A 50 -3.70 3.11 -10.85
N PHE A 51 -2.52 3.38 -10.30
CA PHE A 51 -1.38 4.02 -10.96
C PHE A 51 -0.13 3.16 -10.81
N PHE A 52 0.69 3.11 -11.86
CA PHE A 52 1.92 2.31 -11.91
C PHE A 52 3.10 3.21 -12.21
N ARG A 53 4.22 2.99 -11.51
CA ARG A 53 5.47 3.67 -11.83
C ARG A 53 6.00 3.19 -13.18
N THR A 54 6.30 4.13 -14.06
CA THR A 54 6.92 3.85 -15.37
C THR A 54 8.45 3.94 -15.25
N PRO A 55 9.21 2.89 -15.60
CA PRO A 55 10.67 2.90 -15.46
C PRO A 55 11.34 4.00 -16.28
N GLY A 56 12.32 4.70 -15.69
CA GLY A 56 13.15 5.69 -16.39
C GLY A 56 13.32 6.99 -15.63
N GLY A 57 14.52 7.60 -15.72
CA GLY A 57 14.86 8.81 -14.96
C GLY A 57 15.34 8.55 -13.52
N GLY A 58 15.33 7.28 -13.10
CA GLY A 58 15.73 6.86 -11.76
C GLY A 58 14.61 6.97 -10.72
N TYR A 59 14.82 6.34 -9.57
CA TYR A 59 13.82 6.14 -8.51
C TYR A 59 13.00 7.38 -8.17
N MET A 60 13.67 8.53 -7.97
CA MET A 60 13.01 9.77 -7.58
C MET A 60 12.17 10.38 -8.72
N GLU A 61 12.59 10.25 -9.98
CA GLU A 61 11.81 10.76 -11.11
C GLU A 61 10.56 9.90 -11.34
N GLU A 62 10.69 8.58 -11.23
CA GLU A 62 9.56 7.65 -11.35
C GLU A 62 8.47 7.93 -10.30
N ILE A 63 8.88 8.22 -9.05
CA ILE A 63 7.96 8.58 -7.97
C ILE A 63 7.30 9.93 -8.27
N ARG A 64 8.07 10.97 -8.61
CA ARG A 64 7.48 12.29 -8.94
C ARG A 64 6.49 12.19 -10.09
N ARG A 65 6.79 11.39 -11.11
CA ARG A 65 5.91 11.19 -12.26
C ARG A 65 4.59 10.56 -11.86
N VAL A 66 4.60 9.42 -11.16
CA VAL A 66 3.37 8.73 -10.78
C VAL A 66 2.52 9.56 -9.81
N TYR A 67 3.14 10.27 -8.87
CA TYR A 67 2.39 11.14 -7.97
C TYR A 67 1.84 12.38 -8.67
N GLY A 68 2.54 12.93 -9.67
CA GLY A 68 2.01 13.94 -10.57
C GLY A 68 0.76 13.45 -11.34
N GLU A 69 0.77 12.20 -11.83
CA GLU A 69 -0.40 11.60 -12.47
C GLU A 69 -1.60 11.45 -11.50
N THR A 70 -1.34 11.13 -10.23
CA THR A 70 -2.39 11.06 -9.19
C THR A 70 -2.97 12.44 -8.88
N ASP A 71 -2.10 13.46 -8.88
CA ASP A 71 -2.47 14.86 -8.69
C ASP A 71 -3.30 15.40 -9.86
N ASP A 72 -2.92 15.08 -11.10
CA ASP A 72 -3.64 15.46 -12.31
C ASP A 72 -5.03 14.81 -12.40
N TRP A 73 -5.18 13.59 -11.88
CA TRP A 73 -6.48 12.95 -11.74
C TRP A 73 -7.35 13.60 -10.64
N GLY A 74 -6.73 14.37 -9.75
CA GLY A 74 -7.38 15.00 -8.60
C GLY A 74 -7.64 14.04 -7.46
N ALA A 75 -6.65 13.20 -7.11
CA ALA A 75 -6.75 12.31 -5.96
C ALA A 75 -6.98 13.11 -4.66
N ASP A 76 -7.90 12.63 -3.82
CA ASP A 76 -8.16 13.18 -2.50
C ASP A 76 -7.31 12.48 -1.42
N ALA A 77 -6.87 11.24 -1.67
CA ALA A 77 -5.91 10.48 -0.86
C ALA A 77 -5.14 9.48 -1.73
N THR A 78 -3.94 9.09 -1.29
CA THR A 78 -3.12 8.08 -1.97
C THR A 78 -2.72 6.95 -1.01
N VAL A 79 -2.70 5.71 -1.50
CA VAL A 79 -2.12 4.55 -0.81
C VAL A 79 -1.13 3.89 -1.75
N GLU A 80 0.14 3.86 -1.37
CA GLU A 80 1.16 3.06 -2.07
C GLU A 80 1.24 1.65 -1.47
N LEU A 81 1.08 0.64 -2.33
CA LEU A 81 1.07 -0.78 -1.97
C LEU A 81 2.48 -1.36 -2.02
N HIS A 82 2.95 -1.90 -0.90
CA HIS A 82 4.19 -2.67 -0.76
C HIS A 82 3.90 -3.98 -0.03
N PHE A 83 4.92 -4.81 0.12
CA PHE A 83 5.04 -5.72 1.27
C PHE A 83 6.47 -5.66 1.79
N ASN A 84 6.68 -5.93 3.08
CA ASN A 84 8.03 -5.91 3.63
C ASN A 84 8.77 -7.21 3.31
N SER A 85 10.09 -7.20 3.45
CA SER A 85 10.92 -8.40 3.41
C SER A 85 12.15 -8.22 4.28
N HIS A 86 12.57 -9.31 4.90
CA HIS A 86 13.71 -9.34 5.80
C HIS A 86 14.44 -10.67 5.72
N HIS A 87 15.76 -10.66 5.91
CA HIS A 87 16.61 -11.85 5.82
C HIS A 87 16.27 -12.89 6.91
N ASN A 88 15.77 -12.45 8.07
CA ASN A 88 15.22 -13.32 9.10
C ASN A 88 13.73 -13.59 8.81
N PRO A 89 13.33 -14.84 8.49
CA PRO A 89 11.94 -15.18 8.16
C PRO A 89 10.96 -15.09 9.35
N SER A 90 11.48 -14.97 10.58
CA SER A 90 10.62 -14.71 11.75
C SER A 90 10.22 -13.24 11.90
N ALA A 91 10.81 -12.33 11.12
CA ALA A 91 10.33 -10.96 11.02
C ALA A 91 8.94 -10.96 10.34
N THR A 92 7.94 -10.47 11.06
CA THR A 92 6.54 -10.48 10.63
C THR A 92 5.82 -9.27 11.21
N GLY A 93 4.68 -8.96 10.61
CA GLY A 93 3.71 -7.98 11.11
C GLY A 93 3.26 -7.01 10.04
N THR A 94 2.39 -6.11 10.47
CA THR A 94 1.75 -5.08 9.64
C THR A 94 2.23 -3.71 10.09
N GLU A 95 2.70 -2.88 9.16
CA GLU A 95 3.02 -1.48 9.41
C GLU A 95 2.48 -0.55 8.32
N VAL A 96 2.33 0.73 8.67
CA VAL A 96 2.00 1.80 7.72
C VAL A 96 2.98 2.95 7.92
N LEU A 97 3.50 3.50 6.83
CA LEU A 97 4.37 4.66 6.84
C LEU A 97 3.59 5.93 6.52
N SER A 98 3.91 7.00 7.24
CA SER A 98 3.24 8.30 7.20
C SER A 98 4.24 9.43 6.98
N SER A 99 3.83 10.49 6.27
CA SER A 99 4.61 11.73 6.19
C SER A 99 4.68 12.48 7.54
N GLY A 100 3.76 12.15 8.46
CA GLY A 100 3.60 12.83 9.74
C GLY A 100 2.70 14.07 9.70
N SER A 101 2.12 14.42 8.55
CA SER A 101 1.04 15.41 8.52
C SER A 101 -0.21 14.86 9.23
N SER A 102 -1.05 15.73 9.80
CA SER A 102 -2.22 15.30 10.57
C SER A 102 -3.20 14.46 9.75
N SER A 103 -3.38 14.77 8.46
CA SER A 103 -4.23 13.99 7.54
C SER A 103 -3.59 12.65 7.18
N SER A 104 -2.28 12.62 6.94
CA SER A 104 -1.52 11.39 6.69
C SER A 104 -1.58 10.46 7.90
N LEU A 105 -1.37 10.97 9.12
CA LEU A 105 -1.43 10.19 10.36
C LEU A 105 -2.81 9.59 10.58
N ARG A 106 -3.87 10.40 10.49
CA ARG A 106 -5.26 9.92 10.60
C ARG A 106 -5.53 8.76 9.64
N TYR A 107 -5.11 8.91 8.38
CA TYR A 107 -5.35 7.88 7.39
C TYR A 107 -4.53 6.61 7.67
N CYS A 108 -3.26 6.77 8.03
CA CYS A 108 -2.39 5.63 8.34
C CYS A 108 -2.86 4.85 9.57
N GLU A 109 -3.40 5.53 10.60
CA GLU A 109 -3.98 4.88 11.78
C GLU A 109 -5.22 4.06 11.42
N ALA A 110 -6.11 4.59 10.59
CA ALA A 110 -7.27 3.85 10.09
C ALA A 110 -6.84 2.61 9.28
N LEU A 111 -5.85 2.77 8.38
CA LEU A 111 -5.28 1.67 7.60
C LEU A 111 -4.68 0.59 8.51
N GLN A 112 -3.87 0.99 9.49
CA GLN A 112 -3.23 0.06 10.43
C GLN A 112 -4.29 -0.78 11.18
N ILE A 113 -5.33 -0.14 11.73
CA ILE A 113 -6.41 -0.82 12.44
C ILE A 113 -7.12 -1.83 11.54
N ARG A 114 -7.52 -1.41 10.33
CA ARG A 114 -8.30 -2.27 9.42
C ARG A 114 -7.47 -3.43 8.86
N MET A 115 -6.20 -3.19 8.54
CA MET A 115 -5.30 -4.26 8.07
C MET A 115 -5.01 -5.28 9.17
N LEU A 116 -4.80 -4.85 10.42
CA LEU A 116 -4.61 -5.78 11.54
C LEU A 116 -5.84 -6.65 11.77
N ALA A 117 -7.03 -6.05 11.70
CA ALA A 117 -8.29 -6.80 11.81
C ALA A 117 -8.45 -7.83 10.68
N ALA A 118 -8.00 -7.50 9.47
CA ALA A 118 -8.10 -8.40 8.31
C ALA A 118 -7.08 -9.55 8.36
N LEU A 119 -5.85 -9.30 8.83
CA LEU A 119 -4.72 -10.22 8.69
C LEU A 119 -4.37 -10.98 9.99
N GLY A 120 -4.75 -10.46 11.16
CA GLY A 120 -4.40 -11.08 12.45
C GLY A 120 -2.88 -11.15 12.71
N LEU A 121 -2.10 -10.31 12.04
CA LEU A 121 -0.64 -10.27 12.14
C LEU A 121 -0.19 -9.39 13.31
N ARG A 122 1.11 -9.46 13.62
CA ARG A 122 1.73 -8.64 14.67
C ARG A 122 1.59 -7.15 14.31
N ASP A 123 1.09 -6.37 15.26
CA ASP A 123 1.07 -4.92 15.16
C ASP A 123 2.49 -4.33 15.26
N ARG A 124 2.90 -3.56 14.23
CA ARG A 124 4.16 -2.81 14.18
C ARG A 124 3.93 -1.30 14.13
N GLY A 125 2.67 -0.89 14.15
CA GLY A 125 2.20 0.49 14.23
C GLY A 125 2.38 1.33 12.97
N THR A 126 1.87 2.55 13.07
CA THR A 126 2.12 3.64 12.13
C THR A 126 3.48 4.27 12.43
N LYS A 127 4.28 4.53 11.40
CA LYS A 127 5.62 5.12 11.52
C LYS A 127 5.76 6.38 10.70
N VAL A 128 6.24 7.46 11.32
CA VAL A 128 6.57 8.68 10.60
C VAL A 128 7.94 8.53 9.93
N VAL A 129 8.00 8.68 8.62
CA VAL A 129 9.23 8.54 7.83
C VAL A 129 9.56 9.85 7.14
N ARG A 130 10.67 10.48 7.55
CA ARG A 130 11.14 11.74 6.96
C ARG A 130 12.24 11.57 5.93
N THR A 131 12.99 10.48 6.00
CA THR A 131 14.11 10.17 5.12
C THR A 131 14.19 8.67 4.86
N GLY A 132 14.86 8.28 3.78
CA GLY A 132 15.10 6.88 3.44
C GLY A 132 14.03 6.25 2.55
N ARG A 133 13.89 4.93 2.63
CA ARG A 133 12.97 4.16 1.79
C ARG A 133 11.52 4.56 2.09
N GLY A 134 10.72 4.71 1.04
CA GLY A 134 9.32 5.12 1.13
C GLY A 134 9.07 6.61 1.41
N SER A 135 10.06 7.37 1.90
CA SER A 135 9.83 8.77 2.29
C SER A 135 9.42 9.66 1.12
N ALA A 136 9.98 9.42 -0.07
CA ALA A 136 9.68 10.21 -1.26
C ALA A 136 8.21 10.08 -1.69
N SER A 137 7.66 8.87 -1.63
CA SER A 137 6.25 8.60 -1.95
C SER A 137 5.29 9.38 -1.05
N LEU A 138 5.63 9.50 0.23
CA LEU A 138 4.81 10.16 1.23
C LEU A 138 4.72 11.69 1.08
N VAL A 139 5.58 12.29 0.27
CA VAL A 139 5.69 13.76 0.13
C VAL A 139 5.69 14.26 -1.32
N SER A 140 5.56 13.37 -2.31
CA SER A 140 5.66 13.76 -3.73
C SER A 140 4.34 14.27 -4.33
N GLY A 141 3.19 13.78 -3.85
CA GLY A 141 1.88 14.24 -4.28
C GLY A 141 1.27 15.27 -3.32
N ARG A 142 0.17 15.93 -3.73
CA ARG A 142 -0.55 16.90 -2.90
C ARG A 142 -1.49 16.23 -1.89
N ALA A 143 -2.08 15.11 -2.26
CA ALA A 143 -3.02 14.38 -1.41
C ALA A 143 -2.32 13.75 -0.19
N PRO A 144 -3.00 13.57 0.96
CA PRO A 144 -2.49 12.75 2.06
C PRO A 144 -2.10 11.36 1.56
N ALA A 145 -0.88 10.93 1.91
CA ALA A 145 -0.30 9.69 1.41
C ALA A 145 -0.01 8.71 2.55
N ALA A 146 -0.29 7.44 2.31
CA ALA A 146 0.12 6.32 3.13
C ALA A 146 0.92 5.33 2.29
N LEU A 147 1.92 4.68 2.87
CA LEU A 147 2.57 3.51 2.28
C LEU A 147 2.32 2.33 3.21
N ILE A 148 1.67 1.29 2.71
CA ILE A 148 1.32 0.12 3.52
C ILE A 148 2.31 -1.01 3.33
N GLU A 149 2.64 -1.70 4.42
CA GLU A 149 3.36 -2.96 4.42
C GLU A 149 2.51 -3.97 5.23
N PRO A 150 1.51 -4.60 4.59
CA PRO A 150 0.51 -5.41 5.28
C PRO A 150 1.13 -6.64 5.96
N PHE A 151 2.21 -7.19 5.37
CA PHE A 151 2.92 -8.36 5.86
C PHE A 151 4.37 -8.37 5.35
N PHE A 152 5.12 -9.39 5.77
CA PHE A 152 6.45 -9.68 5.24
C PHE A 152 6.37 -10.83 4.23
N GLY A 153 6.69 -10.58 2.96
CA GLY A 153 6.73 -11.59 1.91
C GLY A 153 7.75 -12.69 2.15
N SER A 154 8.74 -12.46 3.02
CA SER A 154 9.72 -13.47 3.47
C SER A 154 9.30 -14.24 4.72
N SER A 155 8.10 -13.99 5.26
CA SER A 155 7.61 -14.63 6.48
C SER A 155 6.52 -15.67 6.18
N PRO A 156 6.70 -16.94 6.57
CA PRO A 156 5.65 -17.96 6.42
C PRO A 156 4.31 -17.58 7.04
N LYS A 157 4.33 -16.85 8.18
CA LYS A 157 3.10 -16.39 8.82
C LYS A 157 2.40 -15.30 8.00
N GLY A 158 3.17 -14.39 7.40
CA GLY A 158 2.62 -13.35 6.53
C GLY A 158 2.05 -13.92 5.23
N GLN A 159 2.79 -14.85 4.62
CA GLN A 159 2.36 -15.61 3.44
C GLN A 159 1.02 -16.32 3.70
N ALA A 160 0.94 -17.10 4.79
CA ALA A 160 -0.27 -17.84 5.14
C ALA A 160 -1.49 -16.96 5.47
N ALA A 161 -1.30 -15.68 5.80
CA ALA A 161 -2.40 -14.74 6.05
C ALA A 161 -2.84 -13.98 4.78
N THR A 162 -2.23 -14.26 3.63
CA THR A 162 -2.43 -13.53 2.38
C THR A 162 -2.42 -14.41 1.12
N ASP A 163 -2.43 -15.73 1.26
CA ASP A 163 -2.31 -16.68 0.16
C ASP A 163 -3.64 -17.00 -0.48
N GLU A 164 -4.71 -17.02 0.32
CA GLU A 164 -6.02 -17.37 -0.16
C GLU A 164 -6.75 -16.14 -0.74
N PRO A 165 -7.53 -16.31 -1.83
CA PRO A 165 -8.25 -15.19 -2.44
C PRO A 165 -9.18 -14.43 -1.49
N HIS A 166 -9.70 -15.09 -0.46
CA HIS A 166 -10.58 -14.45 0.52
C HIS A 166 -9.82 -13.53 1.48
N GLU A 167 -8.56 -13.84 1.80
CA GLU A 167 -7.68 -13.05 2.66
C GLU A 167 -7.26 -11.77 1.95
N MET A 168 -6.82 -11.88 0.68
CA MET A 168 -6.51 -10.70 -0.14
C MET A 168 -7.74 -9.81 -0.36
N ARG A 169 -8.94 -10.40 -0.52
CA ARG A 169 -10.19 -9.62 -0.56
C ARG A 169 -10.49 -8.92 0.75
N ALA A 170 -10.24 -9.56 1.90
CA ALA A 170 -10.40 -8.94 3.20
C ALA A 170 -9.45 -7.73 3.35
N LEU A 171 -8.20 -7.88 2.94
CA LEU A 171 -7.23 -6.77 2.91
C LEU A 171 -7.64 -5.65 1.95
N ALA A 172 -8.10 -5.97 0.74
CA ALA A 172 -8.59 -4.99 -0.22
C ALA A 172 -9.76 -4.17 0.34
N ARG A 173 -10.73 -4.85 0.99
CA ARG A 173 -11.84 -4.18 1.68
C ARG A 173 -11.38 -3.36 2.88
N ALA A 174 -10.39 -3.84 3.63
CA ALA A 174 -9.84 -3.11 4.77
C ALA A 174 -9.29 -1.74 4.37
N ILE A 175 -8.64 -1.65 3.21
CA ILE A 175 -8.15 -0.38 2.65
C ILE A 175 -9.32 0.57 2.37
N LEU A 176 -10.38 0.08 1.71
CA LEU A 176 -11.56 0.90 1.38
C LEU A 176 -12.32 1.37 2.62
N VAL A 177 -12.51 0.50 3.61
CA VAL A 177 -13.14 0.86 4.90
C VAL A 177 -12.30 1.89 5.63
N ALA A 178 -10.97 1.73 5.67
CA ALA A 178 -10.07 2.73 6.26
C ALA A 178 -10.16 4.08 5.55
N THR A 179 -10.32 4.09 4.21
CA THR A 179 -10.57 5.32 3.46
C THR A 179 -11.88 5.98 3.86
N GLN A 180 -12.96 5.20 4.07
CA GLN A 180 -14.21 5.75 4.59
C GLN A 180 -14.00 6.36 5.98
N ASP A 181 -13.46 5.58 6.93
CA ASP A 181 -13.27 6.03 8.32
C ASP A 181 -12.45 7.33 8.43
N ALA A 182 -11.48 7.53 7.54
CA ALA A 182 -10.59 8.67 7.59
C ALA A 182 -11.15 9.94 6.93
N PHE A 183 -12.03 9.80 5.92
CA PHE A 183 -12.38 10.89 5.01
C PHE A 183 -13.88 11.09 4.73
N LEU A 184 -14.76 10.17 5.15
CA LEU A 184 -16.20 10.20 4.89
C LEU A 184 -17.01 10.09 6.19
#